data_AF-A0A6C0KM63-F1
#
_entry.id   AF-A0A6C0KM63-F1
#
_cell.length_a   1.000
_cell.length_b   1.000
_cell.length_c   1.000
_cell.angle_alpha   90.00
_cell.angle_beta   90.00
_cell.angle_gamma   90.00
#
_symmetry.space_group_name_H-M   'P 1'
#
loop_
_entity.id
_entity.type
_entity.pdbx_description
1 polymer ?
#
loop_
_entity_poly.entity_id
_entity_poly.type
_entity_poly.pdbx_seq_one_letter_code
_entity_poly.pdbx_strand_id
1 'polypeptide(L)' 'MIHSIIDMNNNSNMDNQQLQKSYIDSLSEKEKQAYEIARNHLGSSFSLEKSLGFLKFCEKINKHN' A
#
# COMPACT_ATOMS: atom_id res chain seq x y z
N MET A 1 15.52 -5.71 27.23
CA MET A 1 14.65 -5.93 26.05
C MET A 1 15.36 -5.34 24.85
N ILE A 2 16.21 -6.16 24.25
CA ILE A 2 17.26 -5.83 23.29
C ILE A 2 16.63 -5.79 21.89
N HIS A 3 16.80 -4.66 21.19
CA HIS A 3 16.70 -4.43 19.73
C HIS A 3 15.39 -4.81 19.00
N SER A 4 14.57 -3.80 18.72
CA SER A 4 13.68 -3.77 17.53
C SER A 4 14.07 -2.63 16.58
N ILE A 5 15.38 -2.43 16.41
CA ILE A 5 15.93 -1.73 15.24
C ILE A 5 16.09 -2.79 14.16
N ILE A 6 15.12 -2.90 13.25
CA ILE A 6 15.13 -3.56 11.93
C ILE A 6 13.75 -3.16 11.36
N ASP A 7 13.55 -2.31 10.35
CA ASP A 7 14.29 -2.15 9.10
C ASP A 7 14.37 -0.68 8.66
N MET A 8 15.59 -0.16 8.59
CA MET A 8 15.95 0.98 7.75
C MET A 8 16.83 0.40 6.64
N ASN A 9 16.22 -0.15 5.59
CA ASN A 9 16.95 -0.68 4.43
C ASN A 9 16.52 0.06 3.16
N ASN A 10 17.41 0.96 2.72
CA ASN A 10 17.47 1.48 1.37
C ASN A 10 17.84 0.32 0.42
N ASN A 11 16.93 -0.05 -0.49
CA ASN A 11 17.29 -0.79 -1.69
C ASN A 11 16.41 -0.32 -2.85
N SER A 12 17.05 0.03 -3.95
CA SER A 12 16.51 0.56 -5.20
C SER A 12 15.76 -0.52 -6.00
N ASN A 13 14.71 -1.08 -5.41
CA ASN A 13 13.63 -1.85 -6.03
C ASN A 13 12.46 -1.76 -5.05
N MET A 14 11.47 -0.93 -5.37
CA MET A 14 10.39 -0.61 -4.44
C MET A 14 9.60 -1.88 -4.14
N ASP A 15 9.83 -2.47 -2.96
CA ASP A 15 9.17 -3.71 -2.53
C ASP A 15 7.65 -3.50 -2.51
N ASN A 16 6.90 -4.51 -2.97
CA ASN A 16 5.45 -4.40 -3.11
C ASN A 16 4.78 -4.06 -1.76
N GLN A 17 5.31 -4.57 -0.64
CA GLN A 17 4.81 -4.23 0.69
C GLN A 17 5.05 -2.75 1.04
N GLN A 18 6.17 -2.19 0.62
CA GLN A 18 6.50 -0.77 0.81
C GLN A 18 5.54 0.12 0.01
N LEU A 19 5.26 -0.24 -1.25
CA LEU A 19 4.30 0.46 -2.10
C LEU A 19 2.88 0.42 -1.51
N GLN A 20 2.44 -0.74 -1.02
CA GLN A 20 1.14 -0.89 -0.38
C GLN A 20 1.02 -0.02 0.86
N LYS A 21 2.07 0.04 1.68
CA LYS A 21 2.11 0.89 2.87
C LYS A 21 2.04 2.37 2.48
N SER A 22 2.86 2.81 1.53
CA SER A 22 2.84 4.19 1.02
C SER A 22 1.51 4.57 0.40
N TYR A 23 0.86 3.64 -0.31
CA TYR A 23 -0.48 3.85 -0.85
C TYR A 23 -1.49 4.06 0.28
N ILE A 24 -1.54 3.16 1.26
CA ILE A 24 -2.45 3.28 2.41
C ILE A 24 -2.20 4.57 3.20
N ASP A 25 -0.94 4.97 3.36
CA ASP A 25 -0.58 6.21 4.04
C ASP A 25 -1.03 7.45 3.26
N SER A 26 -0.91 7.40 1.93
CA SER A 26 -1.39 8.45 1.02
C SER A 26 -2.93 8.54 0.91
N LEU A 27 -3.68 7.55 1.41
CA LEU A 27 -5.15 7.59 1.40
C LEU A 27 -5.70 8.58 2.41
N SER A 28 -6.71 9.33 1.99
CA SER A 28 -7.51 10.18 2.88
C SER A 28 -8.36 9.33 3.82
N GLU A 29 -8.86 9.89 4.93
CA GLU A 29 -9.69 9.16 5.89
C GLU A 29 -10.91 8.46 5.23
N LYS A 30 -11.56 9.14 4.29
CA LYS A 30 -12.69 8.57 3.52
C LYS A 30 -12.28 7.37 2.68
N GLU A 31 -11.10 7.43 2.07
CA GLU A 31 -10.58 6.35 1.22
C GLU A 31 -10.13 5.16 2.06
N LYS A 32 -9.51 5.41 3.23
CA LYS A 32 -9.20 4.37 4.23
C LYS A 32 -10.47 3.66 4.68
N GLN A 33 -11.54 4.41 4.96
CA GLN A 33 -12.81 3.84 5.37
C GLN A 33 -13.45 2.99 4.27
N ALA A 34 -13.43 3.45 3.01
CA ALA A 34 -13.87 2.66 1.87
C ALA A 34 -13.03 1.39 1.65
N TYR A 35 -11.71 1.50 1.82
CA TYR A 35 -10.77 0.38 1.78
C TYR A 35 -11.10 -0.67 2.85
N GLU A 36 -11.34 -0.25 4.10
CA GLU A 36 -11.70 -1.17 5.19
C GLU A 36 -13.04 -1.84 4.96
N ILE A 37 -14.04 -1.13 4.43
CA ILE A 37 -15.34 -1.72 4.06
C ILE A 37 -15.14 -2.78 2.98
N ALA A 38 -14.40 -2.47 1.91
CA ALA A 38 -14.13 -3.42 0.83
C ALA A 38 -13.32 -4.63 1.33
N ARG A 39 -12.32 -4.41 2.18
CA ARG A 39 -11.50 -5.46 2.79
C ARG A 39 -12.33 -6.36 3.70
N ASN A 40 -13.19 -5.80 4.54
CA ASN A 40 -14.08 -6.58 5.39
C ASN A 40 -15.14 -7.32 4.60
N HIS A 41 -15.63 -6.73 3.50
CA HIS A 41 -16.65 -7.34 2.64
C HIS A 41 -16.10 -8.49 1.79
N LEU A 42 -14.87 -8.34 1.28
CA LEU A 42 -14.22 -9.33 0.41
C LEU A 42 -13.31 -10.29 1.18
N GLY A 43 -12.94 -9.96 2.42
CA GLY A 43 -12.13 -10.80 3.30
C GLY A 43 -10.85 -11.29 2.63
N SER A 44 -10.68 -12.61 2.57
CA SER A 44 -9.53 -13.27 1.95
C SER A 44 -9.48 -13.16 0.42
N SER A 45 -10.59 -12.81 -0.22
CA SER A 45 -10.64 -12.55 -1.67
C SER A 45 -10.24 -11.12 -2.02
N PHE A 46 -10.06 -10.26 -1.01
CA PHE A 46 -9.57 -8.90 -1.24
C PHE A 46 -8.09 -8.92 -1.63
N SER A 47 -7.74 -8.22 -2.70
CA SER A 47 -6.34 -8.03 -3.11
C SER A 47 -6.09 -6.56 -3.40
N LEU A 48 -5.31 -5.90 -2.54
CA LEU A 48 -4.97 -4.49 -2.71
C LEU A 48 -4.19 -4.26 -4.01
N GLU A 49 -3.29 -5.16 -4.36
CA GLU A 49 -2.46 -5.10 -5.59
C GLU A 49 -3.28 -5.10 -6.88
N LYS A 50 -4.48 -5.72 -6.84
CA LYS A 50 -5.40 -5.78 -7.98
C LYS A 50 -6.47 -4.69 -7.92
N SER A 51 -6.46 -3.86 -6.88
CA SER A 51 -7.40 -2.77 -6.74
C SER A 51 -7.07 -1.65 -7.71
N LEU A 52 -8.12 -1.07 -8.32
CA LEU A 52 -7.99 0.07 -9.23
C LEU A 52 -7.26 1.25 -8.57
N GLY A 53 -7.44 1.47 -7.27
CA GLY A 53 -6.76 2.57 -6.56
C GLY A 53 -5.24 2.38 -6.48
N PHE A 54 -4.80 1.15 -6.18
CA PHE A 54 -3.37 0.83 -6.10
C PHE A 54 -2.71 0.83 -7.48
N LEU A 55 -3.38 0.27 -8.50
CA LEU A 55 -2.88 0.31 -9.89
C LEU A 55 -2.65 1.75 -10.37
N LYS A 56 -3.62 2.64 -10.13
CA LYS A 56 -3.50 4.07 -10.46
C LYS A 56 -2.35 4.74 -9.70
N PHE A 57 -2.12 4.37 -8.45
CA PHE A 57 -1.00 4.88 -7.66
C PHE A 57 0.34 4.45 -8.25
N CYS A 58 0.49 3.18 -8.61
CA CYS A 58 1.67 2.65 -9.31
C CYS A 58 1.87 3.35 -10.66
N GLU A 59 0.82 3.60 -11.43
CA GLU A 59 0.90 4.36 -12.67
C GLU A 59 1.39 5.79 -12.44
N LYS A 60 0.88 6.47 -11.40
CA LYS A 60 1.29 7.83 -11.06
C LYS A 60 2.78 7.93 -10.70
N ILE A 61 3.31 6.93 -9.99
CA ILE A 61 4.74 6.85 -9.65
C ILE A 61 5.58 6.64 -10.91
N ASN A 62 5.17 5.75 -11.81
CA ASN A 62 5.91 5.46 -13.05
C ASN A 62 5.86 6.61 -14.07
N LYS A 63 4.80 7.43 -14.06
CA LYS A 63 4.64 8.56 -15.00
C LYS A 63 5.49 9.79 -14.68
N HIS A 64 6.27 9.76 -13.59
CA HIS A 64 7.17 10.84 -13.18
C HIS A 64 8.66 10.49 -13.37
N ASN A 65 8.95 9.51 -14.22
CA ASN A 65 10.27 9.28 -14.84
C ASN A 65 10.21 9.71 -16.31
#